data_AF-A0A959EPW8-F1
#
_entry.id   AF-A0A959EPW8-F1
#
_cell.length_a   1.000
_cell.length_b   1.000
_cell.length_c   1.000
_cell.angle_alpha   90.00
_cell.angle_beta   90.00
_cell.angle_gamma   90.00
#
_symmetry.space_group_name_H-M   'P 1'
#
loop_
_entity.id
_entity.type
_entity.pdbx_description
1 polymer ?
#
loop_
_entity_poly.entity_id
_entity_poly.type
_entity_poly.pdbx_seq_one_letter_code
_entity_poly.pdbx_strand_id
1 'polypeptide(L)'
;TRAMHLAVMKGAKPGKTEAQLAAIAEGIALGMNGHLAYPAILTINGHILHNHDHSHALQTGQLVLGDFGAETDSCYAGDITRTFPVDGRFTEKQKEIYQIVLAAELVGIEACKPGVAYQDVHRKAARILAEGLAALGLMKGDLDEAVAQGAHALFFPHGLGHMIGLDVHDMEDLGEQYVGYSES
;
A
#
# COMPACT_ATOMS: atom_id res chain seq x y z
N THR A 1 -12.46 -1.41 -9.19
CA THR A 1 -11.56 -1.53 -8.02
C THR A 1 -12.25 -1.72 -6.67
N ARG A 2 -12.95 -0.74 -6.07
CA ARG A 2 -13.51 -0.88 -4.69
C ARG A 2 -14.34 -2.15 -4.43
N ALA A 3 -15.21 -2.52 -5.38
CA ALA A 3 -16.04 -3.72 -5.24
C ALA A 3 -15.19 -5.01 -5.19
N MET A 4 -14.09 -5.07 -5.94
CA MET A 4 -13.15 -6.18 -5.92
C MET A 4 -12.50 -6.32 -4.54
N HIS A 5 -12.02 -5.21 -3.96
CA HIS A 5 -11.45 -5.17 -2.59
C HIS A 5 -12.43 -5.70 -1.54
N LEU A 6 -13.68 -5.23 -1.57
CA LEU A 6 -14.71 -5.71 -0.64
C LEU A 6 -15.01 -7.20 -0.79
N ALA A 7 -15.06 -7.71 -2.03
CA ALA A 7 -15.29 -9.12 -2.29
C ALA A 7 -14.11 -9.99 -1.80
N VAL A 8 -12.87 -9.56 -2.05
CA VAL A 8 -11.65 -10.23 -1.58
C VAL A 8 -11.61 -10.25 -0.05
N MET A 9 -11.84 -9.12 0.62
CA MET A 9 -11.90 -9.06 2.09
C MET A 9 -12.97 -9.98 2.68
N LYS A 10 -14.13 -10.11 2.01
CA LYS A 10 -15.20 -11.03 2.42
C LYS A 10 -14.80 -12.50 2.19
N GLY A 11 -14.07 -12.77 1.11
CA GLY A 11 -13.62 -14.11 0.72
C GLY A 11 -12.44 -14.64 1.52
N ALA A 12 -11.64 -13.76 2.14
CA ALA A 12 -10.52 -14.13 2.99
C ALA A 12 -10.99 -14.86 4.25
N LYS A 13 -10.63 -16.14 4.32
CA LYS A 13 -10.93 -17.05 5.43
C LYS A 13 -9.79 -18.05 5.60
N PRO A 14 -9.53 -18.55 6.83
CA PRO A 14 -8.60 -19.65 7.03
C PRO A 14 -8.93 -20.85 6.13
N GLY A 15 -7.89 -21.48 5.57
CA GLY A 15 -8.03 -22.61 4.65
C GLY A 15 -8.29 -22.25 3.18
N LYS A 16 -8.53 -20.96 2.87
CA LYS A 16 -8.43 -20.46 1.49
C LYS A 16 -6.98 -20.27 1.08
N THR A 17 -6.70 -20.16 -0.21
CA THR A 17 -5.37 -19.78 -0.70
C THR A 17 -5.34 -18.34 -1.21
N GLU A 18 -4.15 -17.75 -1.29
CA GLU A 18 -3.91 -16.46 -1.95
C GLU A 18 -4.44 -16.49 -3.39
N ALA A 19 -4.22 -17.57 -4.14
CA ALA A 19 -4.71 -17.72 -5.52
C ALA A 19 -6.24 -17.69 -5.61
N GLN A 20 -6.95 -18.24 -4.61
CA GLN A 20 -8.40 -18.15 -4.56
C GLN A 20 -8.89 -16.72 -4.31
N LEU A 21 -8.10 -15.88 -3.63
CA LEU A 21 -8.41 -14.46 -3.50
C LEU A 21 -8.11 -13.70 -4.80
N ALA A 22 -6.98 -13.99 -5.46
CA ALA A 22 -6.65 -13.41 -6.75
C ALA A 22 -7.75 -13.69 -7.79
N ALA A 23 -8.25 -14.93 -7.83
CA ALA A 23 -9.37 -15.32 -8.69
C ALA A 23 -10.67 -14.52 -8.42
N ILE A 24 -10.92 -14.09 -7.17
CA ILE A 24 -12.07 -13.23 -6.86
C ILE A 24 -11.87 -11.84 -7.49
N ALA A 25 -10.68 -11.25 -7.34
CA ALA A 25 -10.39 -9.93 -7.89
C ALA A 25 -10.45 -9.95 -9.43
N GLU A 26 -9.73 -10.87 -10.07
CA GLU A 26 -9.69 -11.04 -11.53
C GLU A 26 -11.07 -11.37 -12.10
N GLY A 27 -11.81 -12.29 -11.47
CA GLY A 27 -13.13 -12.69 -11.94
C GLY A 27 -14.14 -11.54 -11.92
N ILE A 28 -14.03 -10.62 -10.96
CA ILE A 28 -14.89 -9.42 -10.93
C ILE A 28 -14.51 -8.43 -12.04
N ALA A 29 -13.22 -8.17 -12.25
CA ALA A 29 -12.78 -7.31 -13.35
C ALA A 29 -13.25 -7.86 -14.70
N LEU A 30 -13.01 -9.15 -14.96
CA LEU A 30 -13.43 -9.82 -16.18
C LEU A 30 -14.96 -9.82 -16.35
N GLY A 31 -15.71 -10.06 -15.28
CA GLY A 31 -17.18 -10.02 -15.29
C GLY A 31 -17.77 -8.64 -15.60
N MET A 32 -16.96 -7.58 -15.49
CA MET A 32 -17.30 -6.20 -15.88
C MET A 32 -16.75 -5.83 -17.27
N ASN A 33 -16.27 -6.81 -18.04
CA ASN A 33 -15.61 -6.59 -19.34
C ASN A 33 -14.35 -5.70 -19.26
N GLY A 34 -13.66 -5.75 -18.12
CA GLY A 34 -12.38 -5.07 -17.90
C GLY A 34 -11.26 -6.02 -17.50
N HIS A 35 -10.07 -5.46 -17.29
CA HIS A 35 -8.88 -6.19 -16.86
C HIS A 35 -8.29 -5.57 -15.58
N LEU A 36 -7.35 -6.27 -14.96
CA LEU A 36 -6.52 -5.66 -13.93
C LEU A 36 -5.57 -4.66 -14.59
N ALA A 37 -5.35 -3.52 -13.96
CA ALA A 37 -4.41 -2.50 -14.44
C ALA A 37 -2.94 -2.95 -14.30
N TYR A 38 -2.67 -3.91 -13.41
CA TYR A 38 -1.36 -4.51 -13.15
C TYR A 38 -1.56 -5.90 -12.52
N PRO A 39 -0.54 -6.79 -12.52
CA PRO A 39 -0.65 -8.11 -11.89
C PRO A 39 -0.97 -7.97 -10.39
N ALA A 40 -2.02 -8.63 -9.93
CA ALA A 40 -2.43 -8.53 -8.52
C ALA A 40 -1.31 -8.98 -7.58
N ILE A 41 -1.19 -8.29 -6.45
CA ILE A 41 -0.40 -8.70 -5.29
C ILE A 41 -1.41 -9.03 -4.20
N LEU A 42 -1.56 -10.31 -3.89
CA LEU A 42 -2.49 -10.79 -2.88
C LEU A 42 -1.76 -11.82 -2.05
N THR A 43 -1.25 -11.37 -0.90
CA THR A 43 -0.30 -12.18 -0.14
C THR A 43 -0.40 -12.04 1.37
N ILE A 44 -0.09 -13.13 2.08
CA ILE A 44 0.22 -13.13 3.52
C ILE A 44 1.67 -12.70 3.82
N ASN A 45 2.54 -12.68 2.80
CA ASN A 45 3.94 -12.27 2.89
C ASN A 45 4.12 -10.80 2.47
N GLY A 46 3.33 -9.88 3.05
CA GLY A 46 3.31 -8.46 2.67
C GLY A 46 4.60 -7.67 2.90
N HIS A 47 5.67 -8.30 3.41
CA HIS A 47 7.01 -7.72 3.47
C HIS A 47 7.76 -7.84 2.13
N ILE A 48 7.25 -8.62 1.17
CA ILE A 48 7.72 -8.69 -0.21
C ILE A 48 6.77 -7.79 -1.03
N LEU A 49 7.27 -6.65 -1.51
CA LEU A 49 6.43 -5.60 -2.13
C LEU A 49 5.68 -6.11 -3.37
N HIS A 50 6.41 -6.49 -4.43
CA HIS A 50 5.83 -7.04 -5.67
C HIS A 50 5.77 -8.57 -5.61
N ASN A 51 4.98 -9.10 -4.67
CA ASN A 51 4.83 -10.55 -4.52
C ASN A 51 3.69 -11.10 -5.37
N HIS A 52 4.04 -11.81 -6.43
CA HIS A 52 3.10 -12.50 -7.31
C HIS A 52 2.99 -14.02 -7.04
N ASP A 53 3.66 -14.52 -5.99
CA ASP A 53 3.41 -15.88 -5.51
C ASP A 53 2.10 -15.91 -4.71
N HIS A 54 1.14 -16.70 -5.22
CA HIS A 54 -0.18 -16.89 -4.61
C HIS A 54 -0.40 -18.34 -4.14
N SER A 55 0.67 -19.09 -3.91
CA SER A 55 0.59 -20.51 -3.54
C SER A 55 0.25 -20.77 -2.07
N HIS A 56 0.27 -19.75 -1.21
CA HIS A 56 0.12 -19.97 0.24
C HIS A 56 -1.33 -20.12 0.67
N ALA A 57 -1.54 -20.96 1.68
CA ALA A 57 -2.81 -21.09 2.37
C ALA A 57 -2.90 -20.04 3.50
N LEU A 58 -4.06 -19.41 3.61
CA LEU A 58 -4.41 -18.44 4.65
C LEU A 58 -4.64 -19.15 5.99
N GLN A 59 -4.07 -18.61 7.05
CA GLN A 59 -4.21 -19.12 8.41
C GLN A 59 -4.73 -18.05 9.37
N THR A 60 -5.40 -18.49 10.44
CA THR A 60 -5.86 -17.62 11.54
C THR A 60 -4.70 -16.84 12.14
N GLY A 61 -4.94 -15.58 12.51
CA GLY A 61 -3.92 -14.69 13.06
C GLY A 61 -2.95 -14.08 12.04
N GLN A 62 -3.10 -14.36 10.74
CA GLN A 62 -2.32 -13.69 9.68
C GLN A 62 -3.03 -12.44 9.14
N LEU A 63 -2.25 -11.53 8.56
CA LEU A 63 -2.75 -10.46 7.71
C LEU A 63 -2.62 -10.87 6.24
N VAL A 64 -3.50 -10.33 5.40
CA VAL A 64 -3.36 -10.33 3.94
C VAL A 64 -3.15 -8.88 3.51
N LEU A 65 -2.18 -8.65 2.64
CA LEU A 65 -2.03 -7.43 1.87
C LEU A 65 -2.55 -7.71 0.46
N GLY A 66 -3.56 -6.96 0.04
CA GLY A 66 -4.12 -7.00 -1.30
C GLY A 66 -3.88 -5.67 -1.99
N ASP A 67 -3.05 -5.68 -3.02
CA ASP A 67 -2.75 -4.56 -3.90
C ASP A 67 -3.13 -4.92 -5.34
N PHE A 68 -4.19 -4.28 -5.82
CA PHE A 68 -4.75 -4.52 -7.14
C PHE A 68 -5.77 -3.44 -7.48
N GLY A 69 -5.85 -3.15 -8.77
CA GLY A 69 -6.98 -2.42 -9.32
C GLY A 69 -7.28 -2.78 -10.77
N ALA A 70 -8.37 -2.22 -11.26
CA ALA A 70 -8.87 -2.48 -12.60
C ALA A 70 -8.70 -1.25 -13.47
N GLU A 71 -8.50 -1.47 -14.76
CA GLU A 71 -8.58 -0.41 -15.76
C GLU A 71 -10.04 -0.09 -16.11
N THR A 72 -10.28 1.15 -16.53
CA THR A 72 -11.56 1.58 -17.11
C THR A 72 -11.58 1.28 -18.61
N ASP A 73 -12.76 1.39 -19.25
CA ASP A 73 -12.91 1.27 -20.71
C ASP A 73 -12.05 2.27 -21.51
N SER A 74 -11.62 3.37 -20.87
CA SER A 74 -10.71 4.37 -21.43
C SER A 74 -9.24 4.14 -21.03
N CYS A 75 -8.91 2.94 -20.57
CA CYS A 75 -7.57 2.52 -20.13
C CYS A 75 -7.00 3.24 -18.91
N TYR A 76 -7.78 4.05 -18.18
CA TYR A 76 -7.29 4.63 -16.93
C TYR A 76 -7.18 3.56 -15.83
N ALA A 77 -6.02 3.48 -15.20
CA ALA A 77 -5.71 2.57 -14.11
C ALA A 77 -6.41 2.99 -12.80
N GLY A 78 -6.94 2.00 -12.09
CA GLY A 78 -7.19 2.12 -10.66
C GLY A 78 -6.09 1.38 -9.89
N ASP A 79 -5.71 1.91 -8.74
CA ASP A 79 -4.69 1.34 -7.87
C ASP A 79 -5.11 1.53 -6.41
N ILE A 80 -5.30 0.42 -5.70
CA ILE A 80 -5.71 0.43 -4.29
C ILE A 80 -5.04 -0.74 -3.59
N THR A 81 -4.37 -0.44 -2.49
CA THR A 81 -3.90 -1.44 -1.54
C THR A 81 -4.77 -1.48 -0.28
N ARG A 82 -5.07 -2.67 0.25
CA ARG A 82 -5.69 -2.87 1.57
C ARG A 82 -5.01 -4.00 2.32
N THR A 83 -4.73 -3.77 3.60
CA THR A 83 -4.25 -4.80 4.52
C THR A 83 -5.32 -5.13 5.55
N PHE A 84 -5.60 -6.42 5.76
CA PHE A 84 -6.69 -6.87 6.63
C PHE A 84 -6.42 -8.26 7.23
N PRO A 85 -7.00 -8.60 8.39
CA PRO A 85 -6.82 -9.91 9.03
C PRO A 85 -7.61 -11.01 8.33
N VAL A 86 -7.00 -12.18 8.17
CA VAL A 86 -7.62 -13.38 7.55
C VAL A 86 -8.90 -13.80 8.28
N ASP A 87 -8.91 -13.72 9.60
CA ASP A 87 -10.01 -14.12 10.48
C ASP A 87 -10.96 -12.95 10.82
N GLY A 88 -10.74 -11.77 10.24
CA GLY A 88 -11.59 -10.59 10.43
C GLY A 88 -11.34 -9.81 11.73
N ARG A 89 -10.34 -10.18 12.54
CA ARG A 89 -9.99 -9.45 13.77
C ARG A 89 -8.50 -9.19 13.84
N PHE A 90 -8.12 -7.91 13.95
CA PHE A 90 -6.74 -7.55 14.25
C PHE A 90 -6.36 -8.03 15.66
N THR A 91 -5.19 -8.65 15.78
CA THR A 91 -4.49 -8.75 17.06
C THR A 91 -4.00 -7.36 17.49
N GLU A 92 -3.67 -7.17 18.77
CA GLU A 92 -3.16 -5.87 19.25
C GLU A 92 -1.91 -5.44 18.49
N LYS A 93 -0.93 -6.33 18.30
CA LYS A 93 0.30 -6.02 17.55
C LYS A 93 0.02 -5.61 16.10
N GLN A 94 -0.91 -6.28 15.42
CA GLN A 94 -1.27 -5.91 14.05
C GLN A 94 -1.99 -4.56 14.02
N LYS A 95 -2.87 -4.32 15.00
CA LYS A 95 -3.60 -3.06 15.13
C LYS A 95 -2.65 -1.89 15.39
N GLU A 96 -1.66 -2.06 16.26
CA GLU A 96 -0.64 -1.03 16.54
C GLU A 96 0.06 -0.57 15.26
N ILE A 97 0.58 -1.51 14.48
CA ILE A 97 1.23 -1.18 13.19
C ILE A 97 0.23 -0.61 12.19
N TYR A 98 -0.96 -1.20 12.08
CA TYR A 98 -2.00 -0.71 11.16
C TYR A 98 -2.39 0.74 11.44
N GLN A 99 -2.53 1.12 12.72
CA GLN A 99 -2.89 2.49 13.10
C GLN A 99 -1.77 3.49 12.79
N ILE A 100 -0.50 3.08 12.90
CA ILE A 100 0.64 3.92 12.51
C ILE A 100 0.61 4.20 11.00
N VAL A 101 0.39 3.16 10.18
CA VAL A 101 0.28 3.30 8.72
C VAL A 101 -0.95 4.14 8.34
N LEU A 102 -2.10 3.90 8.98
CA LEU A 102 -3.32 4.68 8.75
C LEU A 102 -3.12 6.16 9.09
N ALA A 103 -2.42 6.48 10.18
CA ALA A 103 -2.12 7.86 10.54
C ALA A 103 -1.22 8.52 9.49
N ALA A 104 -0.21 7.81 8.98
CA ALA A 104 0.66 8.31 7.91
C ALA A 104 -0.10 8.53 6.59
N GLU A 105 -1.01 7.61 6.22
CA GLU A 105 -1.90 7.75 5.06
C GLU A 105 -2.77 9.01 5.17
N LEU A 106 -3.45 9.19 6.30
CA LEU A 106 -4.35 10.33 6.52
C LEU A 106 -3.61 11.68 6.50
N VAL A 107 -2.43 11.76 7.13
CA VAL A 107 -1.59 12.96 7.09
C VAL A 107 -1.07 13.24 5.69
N GLY A 108 -0.70 12.19 4.93
CA GLY A 108 -0.31 12.33 3.53
C GLY A 108 -1.44 12.91 2.67
N ILE A 109 -2.65 12.35 2.79
CA ILE A 109 -3.84 12.83 2.09
C ILE A 109 -4.13 14.31 2.43
N GLU A 110 -4.09 14.68 3.70
CA GLU A 110 -4.33 16.06 4.14
C GLU A 110 -3.26 17.05 3.62
N ALA A 111 -2.00 16.60 3.52
CA ALA A 111 -0.89 17.43 3.06
C ALA A 111 -0.89 17.65 1.54
N CYS A 112 -1.52 16.76 0.76
CA CYS A 112 -1.63 16.86 -0.70
C CYS A 112 -2.50 18.04 -1.13
N LYS A 113 -1.88 19.13 -1.59
CA LYS A 113 -2.56 20.32 -2.13
C LYS A 113 -1.66 21.10 -3.10
N PRO A 114 -2.23 21.97 -3.96
CA PRO A 114 -1.44 22.79 -4.87
C PRO A 114 -0.34 23.58 -4.15
N GLY A 115 0.86 23.58 -4.74
CA GLY A 115 2.03 24.30 -4.22
C GLY A 115 2.82 23.57 -3.13
N VAL A 116 2.43 22.35 -2.73
CA VAL A 116 3.21 21.49 -1.84
C VAL A 116 4.01 20.49 -2.67
N ALA A 117 5.31 20.39 -2.42
CA ALA A 117 6.16 19.40 -3.09
C ALA A 117 5.83 17.99 -2.61
N TYR A 118 5.86 17.01 -3.52
CA TYR A 118 5.56 15.62 -3.19
C TYR A 118 6.54 15.06 -2.14
N GLN A 119 7.82 15.44 -2.22
CA GLN A 119 8.83 15.07 -1.23
C GLN A 119 8.46 15.53 0.20
N ASP A 120 7.83 16.70 0.36
CA ASP A 120 7.40 17.17 1.69
C ASP A 120 6.26 16.32 2.25
N VAL A 121 5.36 15.83 1.39
CA VAL A 121 4.30 14.89 1.78
C VAL A 121 4.93 13.56 2.22
N HIS A 122 5.88 13.03 1.44
CA HIS A 122 6.63 11.82 1.80
C HIS A 122 7.34 11.96 3.15
N ARG A 123 8.06 13.06 3.38
CA ARG A 123 8.77 13.32 4.65
C ARG A 123 7.81 13.43 5.84
N LYS A 124 6.65 14.06 5.66
CA LYS A 124 5.61 14.11 6.71
C LYS A 124 5.09 12.73 7.07
N ALA A 125 4.75 11.92 6.07
CA ALA A 125 4.31 10.54 6.29
C ALA A 125 5.41 9.71 6.98
N ALA A 126 6.66 9.80 6.50
CA ALA A 126 7.81 9.14 7.10
C ALA A 126 8.04 9.53 8.56
N ARG A 127 7.79 10.80 8.92
CA ARG A 127 7.87 11.27 10.31
C ARG A 127 6.81 10.64 11.21
N ILE A 128 5.57 10.53 10.75
CA ILE A 128 4.48 9.84 11.49
C ILE A 128 4.82 8.36 11.69
N LEU A 129 5.36 7.69 10.66
CA LEU A 129 5.83 6.31 10.78
C LEU A 129 6.94 6.20 11.83
N ALA A 130 7.94 7.09 11.79
CA ALA A 130 9.05 7.09 12.76
C ALA A 130 8.58 7.33 14.20
N GLU A 131 7.60 8.21 14.44
CA GLU A 131 6.97 8.42 15.76
C GLU A 131 6.31 7.15 16.27
N GLY A 132 5.48 6.52 15.43
CA GLY A 132 4.80 5.29 15.78
C GLY A 132 5.77 4.17 16.11
N LEU A 133 6.79 3.97 15.27
CA LEU A 133 7.83 2.97 15.48
C LEU A 133 8.66 3.25 16.73
N ALA A 134 8.94 4.52 17.04
CA ALA A 134 9.63 4.89 18.28
C ALA A 134 8.78 4.63 19.52
N ALA A 135 7.47 4.90 19.47
CA ALA A 135 6.54 4.59 20.56
C ALA A 135 6.45 3.08 20.85
N LEU A 136 6.63 2.23 19.84
CA LEU A 136 6.74 0.78 19.97
C LEU A 136 8.16 0.30 20.36
N GLY A 137 9.12 1.20 20.50
CA GLY A 137 10.52 0.89 20.83
C GLY A 137 11.35 0.32 19.68
N LEU A 138 10.86 0.40 18.44
CA LEU A 138 11.51 -0.10 17.22
C LEU A 138 12.49 0.91 16.60
N MET A 139 12.28 2.20 16.86
CA MET A 139 13.21 3.29 16.51
C MET A 139 13.58 4.09 17.76
N LYS A 140 14.75 4.74 17.76
CA LYS A 140 15.27 5.54 18.87
C LYS A 140 16.10 6.69 18.33
N GLY A 141 16.26 7.74 19.13
CA GLY A 141 17.05 8.93 18.79
C GLY A 141 16.18 10.12 18.40
N ASP A 142 16.81 11.12 17.79
CA ASP A 142 16.11 12.27 17.22
C ASP A 142 15.40 11.87 15.93
N LEU A 143 14.07 12.01 15.91
CA LEU A 143 13.24 11.51 14.81
C LEU A 143 13.33 12.40 13.56
N ASP A 144 13.57 13.70 13.73
CA ASP A 144 13.71 14.63 12.61
C ASP A 144 15.05 14.38 11.90
N GLU A 145 16.12 14.17 12.66
CA GLU A 145 17.42 13.74 12.12
C GLU A 145 17.33 12.34 11.48
N ALA A 146 16.68 11.38 12.15
CA ALA A 146 16.54 10.02 11.63
C ALA A 146 15.79 9.99 10.28
N VAL A 147 14.72 10.79 10.14
CA VAL A 147 13.99 10.89 8.87
C VAL A 147 14.84 11.61 7.81
N ALA A 148 15.53 12.70 8.17
CA ALA A 148 16.40 13.43 7.25
C ALA A 148 17.55 12.56 6.71
N GLN A 149 18.07 11.63 7.52
CA GLN A 149 19.11 10.66 7.13
C GLN A 149 18.55 9.39 6.48
N GLY A 150 17.24 9.30 6.25
CA GLY A 150 16.63 8.15 5.58
C GLY A 150 16.48 6.89 6.44
N ALA A 151 16.65 6.95 7.76
CA ALA A 151 16.59 5.77 8.63
C ALA A 151 15.23 5.07 8.62
N HIS A 152 14.16 5.81 8.33
CA HIS A 152 12.80 5.27 8.15
C HIS A 152 12.72 4.24 7.00
N ALA A 153 13.63 4.32 6.01
CA ALA A 153 13.64 3.44 4.85
C ALA A 153 13.90 1.96 5.21
N LEU A 154 14.41 1.66 6.40
CA LEU A 154 14.49 0.30 6.92
C LEU A 154 13.12 -0.38 7.08
N PHE A 155 12.06 0.42 7.29
CA PHE A 155 10.68 -0.06 7.49
C PHE A 155 9.75 0.38 6.35
N PHE A 156 10.12 1.43 5.61
CA PHE A 156 9.36 2.02 4.51
C PHE A 156 10.28 2.32 3.34
N PRO A 157 10.70 1.29 2.57
CA PRO A 157 11.78 1.40 1.59
C PRO A 157 11.35 1.98 0.23
N HIS A 158 10.05 2.20 0.02
CA HIS A 158 9.50 2.68 -1.24
C HIS A 158 9.04 4.15 -1.11
N GLY A 159 8.74 4.78 -2.25
CA GLY A 159 8.10 6.10 -2.27
C GLY A 159 6.73 6.08 -1.59
N LEU A 160 6.22 7.26 -1.22
CA LEU A 160 4.86 7.36 -0.65
C LEU A 160 3.76 6.95 -1.65
N GLY A 161 4.08 6.90 -2.93
CA GLY A 161 3.19 6.69 -4.06
C GLY A 161 3.77 7.33 -5.31
N HIS A 162 2.95 7.45 -6.35
CA HIS A 162 3.33 7.89 -7.69
C HIS A 162 2.14 8.59 -8.39
N MET A 163 2.41 9.16 -9.56
CA MET A 163 1.36 9.60 -10.47
C MET A 163 0.63 8.38 -11.05
N ILE A 164 -0.65 8.54 -11.36
CA ILE A 164 -1.52 7.49 -11.91
C ILE A 164 -2.44 8.07 -12.98
N GLY A 165 -2.63 7.31 -14.06
CA GLY A 165 -3.41 7.73 -15.21
C GLY A 165 -3.64 6.57 -16.17
N LEU A 166 -3.10 6.66 -17.38
CA LEU A 166 -3.20 5.58 -18.37
C LEU A 166 -2.28 4.40 -18.05
N ASP A 167 -1.13 4.67 -17.46
CA ASP A 167 -0.29 3.67 -16.80
C ASP A 167 -0.48 3.76 -15.28
N VAL A 168 -0.24 2.64 -14.57
CA VAL A 168 -0.35 2.62 -13.10
C VAL A 168 0.70 3.53 -12.46
N HIS A 169 1.93 3.48 -12.96
CA HIS A 169 2.99 4.45 -12.68
C HIS A 169 3.06 5.41 -13.87
N ASP A 170 2.15 6.38 -13.91
CA ASP A 170 1.99 7.25 -15.07
C ASP A 170 3.13 8.28 -15.14
N MET A 171 3.74 8.43 -16.32
CA MET A 171 4.83 9.38 -16.58
C MET A 171 5.90 9.41 -15.47
N GLU A 172 6.32 8.23 -14.99
CA GLU A 172 7.36 8.09 -13.96
C GLU A 172 8.60 8.95 -14.33
N ASP A 173 9.19 9.58 -13.32
CA ASP A 173 10.30 10.57 -13.40
C ASP A 173 9.99 11.93 -14.08
N LEU A 174 8.85 12.08 -14.77
CA LEU A 174 8.55 13.33 -15.47
C LEU A 174 8.29 14.48 -14.48
N GLY A 175 9.19 15.46 -14.48
CA GLY A 175 9.03 16.66 -13.67
C GLY A 175 9.47 16.49 -12.21
N GLU A 176 10.29 15.48 -11.91
CA GLU A 176 10.87 15.25 -10.59
C GLU A 176 11.53 16.49 -9.96
N GLN A 177 12.16 17.33 -10.79
CA GLN A 177 12.74 18.60 -10.35
C GLN A 177 11.72 19.58 -9.76
N TYR A 178 10.44 19.44 -10.10
CA TYR A 178 9.34 20.28 -9.61
C TYR A 178 8.65 19.71 -8.38
N VAL A 179 8.93 18.45 -8.01
CA VAL A 179 8.30 17.75 -6.88
C VAL A 179 9.26 17.42 -5.75
N GLY A 180 10.50 17.95 -5.81
CA GLY A 180 11.47 17.94 -4.72
C GLY A 180 12.70 17.06 -4.95
N TYR A 181 12.86 16.46 -6.13
CA TYR A 181 13.96 15.54 -6.45
C TYR A 181 14.91 16.11 -7.53
N SER A 182 15.37 17.36 -7.35
CA SER A 182 16.20 18.06 -8.34
C SER A 182 17.70 17.72 -8.31
N GLU A 183 18.16 16.92 -7.36
CA GLU A 183 19.59 16.63 -7.12
C GLU A 183 19.90 15.13 -6.98
N SER A 184 19.13 14.25 -7.62
CA SER A 184 19.42 12.82 -7.68
C SER A 184 20.61 12.48 -8.59
#